data_AF-A0A6G9D2Z7-F1
#
_entry.id   AF-A0A6G9D2Z7-F1
#
_cell.length_a   1.000
_cell.length_b   1.000
_cell.length_c   1.000
_cell.angle_alpha   90.00
_cell.angle_beta   90.00
_cell.angle_gamma   90.00
#
_symmetry.space_group_name_H-M   'P 1'
#
loop_
_entity.id
_entity.type
_entity.pdbx_description
1 polymer ?
#
loop_
_entity_poly.entity_id
_entity_poly.type
_entity_poly.pdbx_seq_one_letter_code
_entity_poly.pdbx_strand_id
1 'polypeptide(L)' 'MSTEADLHELAHHLGDPASDEASHGPEFVDRYTSLVGEIIGPEAAFVLRAMFLAGGVRTD' A
#
# COMPACT_ATOMS: atom_id res chain seq x y z
N MET A 1 -10.24 5.84 -14.93
CA MET A 1 -9.18 5.61 -13.91
C MET A 1 -9.18 4.14 -13.60
N SER A 2 -8.00 3.52 -13.51
CA SER A 2 -7.88 2.12 -13.08
C SER A 2 -8.07 2.09 -11.55
N THR A 3 -8.83 1.15 -11.02
CA THR A 3 -9.12 1.03 -9.57
C THR A 3 -7.87 0.97 -8.69
N GLU A 4 -6.75 0.49 -9.23
CA GLU A 4 -5.44 0.51 -8.56
C GLU A 4 -4.96 1.94 -8.24
N ALA A 5 -5.12 2.87 -9.18
CA ALA A 5 -4.73 4.26 -8.99
C ALA A 5 -5.56 4.92 -7.88
N ASP A 6 -6.83 4.53 -7.75
CA ASP A 6 -7.71 5.05 -6.70
C ASP A 6 -7.28 4.57 -5.31
N LEU A 7 -6.86 3.30 -5.17
CA LEU A 7 -6.39 2.76 -3.88
C LEU A 7 -5.03 3.32 -3.47
N HIS A 8 -4.15 3.62 -4.42
CA HIS A 8 -2.88 4.30 -4.18
C HIS A 8 -3.11 5.68 -3.56
N GLU A 9 -3.96 6.49 -4.18
CA GLU A 9 -4.28 7.82 -3.68
C GLU A 9 -5.01 7.75 -2.33
N LEU A 10 -5.91 6.78 -2.13
CA LEU A 10 -6.58 6.58 -0.85
C LEU A 10 -5.60 6.25 0.27
N ALA A 11 -4.57 5.44 -0.01
CA ALA A 11 -3.53 5.13 0.97
C ALA A 11 -2.74 6.39 1.41
N HIS A 12 -2.51 7.34 0.50
CA HIS A 12 -1.94 8.64 0.84
C HIS A 12 -2.87 9.48 1.72
N HIS A 13 -4.15 9.55 1.36
CA HIS A 13 -5.13 10.36 2.11
C HIS A 13 -5.42 9.84 3.52
N LEU A 14 -5.22 8.54 3.75
CA LEU A 14 -5.39 7.89 5.05
C LEU A 14 -4.11 7.94 5.92
N GLY A 15 -3.00 8.45 5.40
CA GLY A 15 -1.80 8.74 6.20
C GLY A 15 -2.06 9.87 7.20
N ASP A 16 -1.31 9.89 8.31
CA ASP A 16 -1.37 11.01 9.24
C ASP A 16 -0.62 12.22 8.64
N PRO A 17 -1.31 13.34 8.34
CA PRO A 17 -0.65 14.52 7.78
C PRO A 17 0.31 15.20 8.77
N ALA A 18 0.23 14.86 10.07
CA ALA A 18 1.10 15.38 11.12
C ALA A 18 2.30 14.46 11.44
N SER A 19 2.37 13.26 10.84
CA SER A 19 3.49 12.36 11.03
C SER A 19 4.63 12.66 10.05
N ASP A 20 5.85 12.30 10.44
CA ASP A 20 7.03 12.33 9.56
C ASP A 20 7.11 11.07 8.66
N GLU A 21 5.99 10.40 8.41
CA GLU A 21 5.90 9.23 7.53
C GLU A 21 6.41 9.59 6.13
N ALA A 22 7.30 8.75 5.58
CA ALA A 22 7.69 8.90 4.19
C ALA A 22 6.49 8.62 3.28
N SER A 23 6.29 9.42 2.23
CA SER A 23 5.11 9.28 1.35
C SER A 23 4.94 7.87 0.77
N HIS A 24 6.03 7.12 0.57
CA HIS A 24 5.98 5.71 0.13
C HIS A 24 6.81 4.81 1.05
N GLY A 25 6.75 5.08 2.36
CA GLY A 25 7.42 4.31 3.41
C GLY A 25 6.70 3.02 3.80
N PRO A 26 7.23 2.29 4.79
CA PRO A 26 6.64 1.07 5.32
C PRO A 26 5.14 1.20 5.66
N GLU A 27 4.76 2.30 6.30
CA GLU A 27 3.40 2.59 6.74
C GLU A 27 2.45 2.76 5.55
N PHE A 28 2.91 3.43 4.49
CA PHE A 28 2.17 3.56 3.24
C PHE A 28 1.97 2.18 2.59
N VAL A 29 3.03 1.38 2.49
CA VAL A 29 2.99 0.06 1.83
C VAL A 29 2.06 -0.90 2.56
N ASP A 30 2.09 -0.91 3.89
CA ASP A 30 1.19 -1.73 4.69
C ASP A 30 -0.27 -1.31 4.48
N ARG A 31 -0.56 -0.01 4.56
CA ARG A 31 -1.90 0.54 4.34
C ARG A 31 -2.41 0.25 2.92
N TYR A 32 -1.58 0.47 1.91
CA TYR A 32 -1.94 0.22 0.51
C TYR A 32 -2.22 -1.26 0.25
N THR A 33 -1.35 -2.17 0.72
CA THR A 33 -1.56 -3.61 0.54
C THR A 33 -2.75 -4.14 1.35
N SER A 34 -3.09 -3.50 2.46
CA SER A 34 -4.32 -3.79 3.22
C SER A 34 -5.57 -3.37 2.43
N LEU A 35 -5.60 -2.15 1.87
CA LEU A 35 -6.70 -1.69 1.01
C LEU A 35 -6.91 -2.60 -0.20
N VAL A 36 -5.82 -3.01 -0.87
CA VAL A 36 -5.88 -3.94 -1.99
C VAL A 36 -6.47 -5.29 -1.54
N GLY A 37 -6.10 -5.77 -0.35
CA GLY A 37 -6.63 -7.02 0.21
C GLY A 37 -8.13 -6.98 0.46
N GLU A 38 -8.61 -5.90 1.04
CA GLU A 38 -10.03 -5.73 1.38
C GLU A 38 -10.92 -5.47 0.16
N ILE A 39 -10.43 -4.73 -0.84
CA ILE A 39 -11.26 -4.25 -1.95
C ILE A 39 -11.12 -5.09 -3.21
N ILE A 40 -9.91 -5.55 -3.52
CA ILE A 40 -9.63 -6.35 -4.73
C ILE A 40 -9.60 -7.84 -4.39
N GLY A 41 -8.98 -8.20 -3.27
CA GLY A 41 -8.93 -9.55 -2.76
C GLY A 41 -7.55 -9.94 -2.21
N PRO A 42 -7.50 -11.01 -1.39
CA PRO A 42 -6.28 -11.42 -0.70
C PRO A 42 -5.17 -11.88 -1.67
N GLU A 43 -5.52 -12.48 -2.82
CA GLU A 43 -4.55 -12.92 -3.83
C GLU A 43 -3.82 -11.74 -4.47
N ALA A 44 -4.54 -10.65 -4.78
CA ALA A 44 -3.95 -9.44 -5.34
C ALA A 44 -2.98 -8.79 -4.34
N ALA A 45 -3.39 -8.73 -3.07
CA ALA A 45 -2.53 -8.21 -2.01
C ALA A 45 -1.30 -9.10 -1.76
N PHE A 46 -1.44 -10.42 -1.89
CA PHE A 46 -0.32 -11.35 -1.79
C PHE A 46 0.70 -11.14 -2.92
N VAL A 47 0.24 -11.08 -4.17
CA VAL A 47 1.12 -10.84 -5.33
C VAL A 47 1.83 -9.50 -5.16
N LEU A 48 1.12 -8.46 -4.76
CA LEU A 48 1.70 -7.14 -4.58
C LEU A 48 2.78 -7.11 -3.48
N ARG A 49 2.54 -7.76 -2.34
CA ARG A 49 3.56 -7.91 -1.28
C ARG A 49 4.78 -8.70 -1.76
N ALA A 50 4.59 -9.77 -2.52
CA ALA A 50 5.69 -10.54 -3.09
C ALA A 50 6.54 -9.69 -4.06
N MET A 51 5.90 -8.84 -4.88
CA MET A 51 6.59 -7.92 -5.77
C MET A 51 7.36 -6.84 -5.01
N PHE A 52 6.77 -6.26 -3.96
CA PHE A 52 7.46 -5.31 -3.09
C PHE A 52 8.67 -5.93 -2.40
N LEU A 53 8.53 -7.14 -1.86
CA LEU A 53 9.64 -7.88 -1.25
C LEU A 53 10.75 -8.18 -2.26
N ALA A 54 10.40 -8.60 -3.49
CA ALA A 54 11.36 -8.81 -4.56
C ALA A 54 12.09 -7.52 -4.95
N GLY A 55 11.44 -6.36 -4.81
CA GLY A 55 12.02 -5.03 -4.98
C GLY A 55 12.81 -4.51 -3.78
N GLY A 56 12.90 -5.27 -2.68
CA GLY A 56 13.64 -4.90 -1.48
C GLY A 56 12.87 -4.03 -0.47
N VAL A 57 11.56 -3.85 -0.65
CA VAL A 57 10.71 -3.15 0.31
C VAL A 57 10.51 -4.02 1.55
N ARG A 58 10.58 -3.40 2.73
CA ARG A 58 10.33 -4.04 4.02
C ARG A 58 9.32 -3.24 4.82
N THR A 59 8.38 -3.96 5.41
CA THR A 59 7.37 -3.45 6.35
C THR A 59 7.68 -4.11 7.69
N ASP A 60 8.66 -3.54 8.40
CA ASP A 60 9.09 -4.02 9.71
C ASP A 60 8.25 -3.37 10.82
#